data_AF-D5UCQ3-F1
#
_entry.id   AF-D5UCQ3-F1
#
_cell.length_a   1.000
_cell.length_b   1.000
_cell.length_c   1.000
_cell.angle_alpha   90.00
_cell.angle_beta   90.00
_cell.angle_gamma   90.00
#
_symmetry.space_group_name_H-M   'P 1'
#
loop_
_entity.id
_entity.type
_entity.pdbx_description
1 polymer ?
#
loop_
_entity_poly.entity_id
_entity_poly.type
_entity_poly.pdbx_seq_one_letter_code
_entity_poly.pdbx_strand_id
1 'polypeptide(L)'
;MSARYGSEGLGAWVLDRLGPSARTRRRRGEPPEVDVRTGRSVASVTLRAVLALVGVVTVLVAATLPGRPVPVGLLAVMVVVALTPAVAPRWPTTALVVLVVGVRVALAEPPSPLLLALLVLLVHVLLRLGAVAAHTAWRTRVEVAVLLDDGRAALGAQLGAQALALVAGAVAAGTVDDAWRLAGLVAVVVLSVLALLPPVRPWWQRRPGD
;
A
#
# COMPACT_ATOMS: atom_id res chain seq x y z
N MET A 1 24.54 49.55 46.77
CA MET A 1 25.41 48.42 46.35
C MET A 1 24.66 47.58 45.33
N SER A 2 25.02 47.68 44.05
CA SER A 2 24.56 46.77 43.00
C SER A 2 25.71 46.59 42.01
N ALA A 3 26.30 45.39 41.99
CA ALA A 3 27.39 45.04 41.09
C ALA A 3 26.81 44.39 39.82
N ARG A 4 27.01 45.07 38.69
CA ARG A 4 26.75 44.54 37.34
C ARG A 4 27.90 43.59 36.98
N TYR A 5 27.62 42.30 36.83
CA TYR A 5 28.56 41.33 36.26
C TYR A 5 28.42 41.34 34.73
N GLY A 6 29.50 41.72 34.05
CA GLY A 6 29.58 41.82 32.59
C GLY A 6 29.61 40.46 31.90
N SER A 7 28.72 40.31 30.92
CA SER A 7 28.61 39.16 30.01
C SER A 7 29.58 39.24 28.82
N GLU A 8 30.54 40.17 28.83
CA GLU A 8 31.38 40.49 27.67
C GLU A 8 32.61 39.56 27.50
N GLY A 9 32.97 38.77 28.52
CA GLY A 9 34.20 37.96 28.49
C GLY A 9 34.08 36.57 27.85
N LEU A 10 32.92 35.92 27.97
CA LEU A 10 32.81 34.48 27.68
C LEU A 10 32.57 34.18 26.19
N GLY A 11 31.91 35.09 25.47
CA GLY A 11 31.64 34.94 24.04
C GLY A 11 32.88 35.13 23.16
N ALA A 12 33.77 36.06 23.54
CA ALA A 12 34.98 36.36 22.78
C ALA A 12 35.99 35.20 22.81
N TRP A 13 36.14 34.54 23.96
CA TRP A 13 37.07 33.43 24.13
C TRP A 13 36.68 32.17 23.32
N VAL A 14 35.38 31.90 23.18
CA VAL A 14 34.89 30.76 22.37
C VAL A 14 35.11 30.99 20.88
N LEU A 15 34.97 32.23 20.41
CA LEU A 15 35.17 32.59 19.00
C LEU A 15 36.65 32.55 18.58
N ASP A 16 37.56 32.83 19.50
CA ASP A 16 39.01 32.80 19.23
C ASP A 16 39.52 31.36 19.08
N ARG A 17 38.92 30.40 19.80
CA ARG A 17 39.28 28.98 19.75
C ARG A 17 38.84 28.24 18.49
N LEU A 18 37.89 28.81 17.72
CA LEU A 18 37.31 28.16 16.54
C LEU A 18 38.09 28.40 15.23
N GLY A 19 39.14 29.22 15.26
CA GLY A 19 40.04 29.43 14.13
C GLY A 19 39.38 30.08 12.90
N PRO A 20 40.18 30.57 11.92
CA PRO A 20 39.67 31.22 10.72
C PRO A 20 38.79 30.33 9.82
N SER A 21 38.89 29.02 9.96
CA SER A 21 38.14 28.01 9.19
C SER A 21 36.66 27.95 9.53
N ALA A 22 36.25 28.39 10.72
CA ALA A 22 34.83 28.46 11.12
C ALA A 22 34.05 29.61 10.44
N ARG A 23 34.73 30.51 9.71
CA ARG A 23 34.12 31.65 9.01
C ARG A 23 33.75 31.37 7.56
N THR A 24 33.88 30.14 7.08
CA THR A 24 33.18 29.78 5.85
C THR A 24 31.70 29.76 6.17
N ARG A 25 30.99 30.84 5.77
CA ARG A 25 29.53 30.90 5.73
C ARG A 25 29.03 29.69 4.93
N ARG A 26 28.82 28.55 5.59
CA ARG A 26 27.75 27.64 5.16
C ARG A 26 26.50 28.51 5.25
N ARG A 27 25.89 28.83 4.10
CA ARG A 27 24.53 29.37 4.06
C ARG A 27 23.67 28.45 4.92
N ARG A 28 23.33 28.88 6.13
CA ARG A 28 22.30 28.23 6.94
C ARG A 28 21.01 28.32 6.13
N GLY A 29 20.61 27.22 5.51
CA GLY A 29 19.35 27.14 4.77
C GLY A 29 19.40 26.46 3.40
N GLU A 30 20.58 26.16 2.84
CA GLU A 30 20.65 25.38 1.61
C GLU A 30 20.61 23.89 2.00
N PRO A 31 19.53 23.15 1.69
CA PRO A 31 19.49 21.72 1.92
C PRO A 31 20.65 21.07 1.14
N PRO A 32 21.34 20.06 1.70
CA PRO A 32 22.40 19.37 0.97
C PRO A 32 21.82 18.87 -0.36
N GLU A 33 22.35 19.37 -1.47
CA GLU A 33 22.07 18.82 -2.79
C GLU A 33 22.68 17.42 -2.86
N VAL A 34 21.84 16.42 -2.59
CA VAL A 34 22.18 15.02 -2.78
C VAL A 34 21.77 14.69 -4.21
N ASP A 35 22.75 14.56 -5.09
CA ASP A 35 22.55 14.06 -6.45
C ASP A 35 22.24 12.56 -6.38
N VAL A 36 20.95 12.23 -6.34
CA VAL A 36 20.49 10.83 -6.35
C VAL A 36 20.44 10.38 -7.80
N ARG A 37 21.28 9.42 -8.18
CA ARG A 37 21.17 8.74 -9.48
C ARG A 37 19.86 7.95 -9.51
N THR A 38 18.84 8.52 -10.16
CA THR A 38 17.56 7.85 -10.33
C THR A 38 17.68 6.70 -11.32
N GLY A 39 17.21 5.50 -10.93
CA GLY A 39 17.19 4.33 -11.81
C GLY A 39 16.11 4.39 -12.89
N ARG A 40 15.73 3.23 -13.43
CA ARG A 40 14.62 3.12 -14.40
C ARG A 40 13.32 3.62 -13.74
N SER A 41 12.61 4.53 -14.40
CA SER A 41 11.39 5.15 -13.89
C SER A 41 10.17 4.90 -14.78
N VAL A 42 9.00 4.81 -14.16
CA VAL A 42 7.70 4.61 -14.81
C VAL A 42 6.85 5.87 -14.61
N ALA A 43 6.15 6.31 -15.65
CA ALA A 43 5.26 7.45 -15.56
C ALA A 43 4.02 7.12 -14.69
N SER A 44 3.56 8.06 -13.87
CA SER A 44 2.32 7.88 -13.07
C SER A 44 1.11 7.54 -13.95
N VAL A 45 1.07 8.03 -15.20
CA VAL A 45 0.01 7.68 -16.16
C VAL A 45 -0.02 6.18 -16.45
N THR A 46 1.14 5.53 -16.59
CA THR A 46 1.22 4.08 -16.80
C THR A 46 0.72 3.33 -15.56
N LEU A 47 1.11 3.78 -14.36
CA LEU A 47 0.63 3.20 -13.11
C LEU A 47 -0.91 3.31 -12.99
N ARG A 48 -1.47 4.47 -13.34
CA ARG A 48 -2.92 4.71 -13.35
C ARG A 48 -3.64 3.86 -14.39
N ALA A 49 -3.07 3.69 -15.57
CA ALA A 49 -3.62 2.82 -16.61
C ALA A 49 -3.65 1.35 -16.15
N VAL A 50 -2.58 0.87 -15.52
CA VAL A 50 -2.54 -0.48 -14.93
C VAL A 50 -3.55 -0.60 -13.79
N LEU A 51 -3.66 0.40 -12.91
CA LEU A 51 -4.64 0.43 -11.83
C LEU A 51 -6.08 0.35 -12.37
N ALA A 52 -6.40 1.13 -13.41
CA ALA A 52 -7.70 1.08 -14.07
C ALA A 52 -7.97 -0.31 -14.66
N LEU A 53 -7.00 -0.88 -15.36
CA LEU A 53 -7.12 -2.20 -15.97
C LEU A 53 -7.37 -3.28 -14.90
N VAL A 54 -6.58 -3.28 -13.82
CA VAL A 54 -6.76 -4.22 -12.70
C VAL A 54 -8.14 -4.06 -12.07
N GLY A 55 -8.59 -2.83 -11.84
CA GLY A 55 -9.93 -2.56 -11.32
C GLY A 55 -11.03 -3.14 -12.22
N VAL A 56 -10.97 -2.87 -13.52
CA VAL A 56 -11.95 -3.37 -14.50
C VAL A 56 -11.95 -4.90 -14.53
N VAL A 57 -10.77 -5.52 -14.63
CA VAL A 57 -10.64 -6.99 -14.62
C VAL A 57 -11.23 -7.57 -13.33
N THR A 58 -10.98 -6.96 -12.16
CA THR A 58 -11.54 -7.40 -10.87
C THR A 58 -13.07 -7.42 -10.91
N VAL A 59 -13.69 -6.35 -11.41
CA VAL A 59 -15.15 -6.25 -11.55
C VAL A 59 -15.70 -7.26 -12.55
N LEU A 60 -15.04 -7.44 -13.70
CA LEU A 60 -15.47 -8.40 -14.71
C LEU A 60 -15.42 -9.83 -14.17
N VAL A 61 -14.34 -10.21 -13.48
CA VAL A 61 -14.22 -11.52 -12.83
C VAL A 61 -15.27 -11.70 -11.73
N ALA A 62 -15.57 -10.65 -10.95
CA ALA A 62 -16.64 -10.70 -9.97
C ALA A 62 -18.03 -10.85 -10.62
N ALA A 63 -18.24 -10.24 -11.80
CA ALA A 63 -19.49 -10.37 -12.53
C ALA A 63 -19.73 -11.79 -13.07
N THR A 64 -18.67 -12.55 -13.36
CA THR A 64 -18.74 -13.94 -13.84
C THR A 64 -18.94 -14.97 -12.71
N LEU A 65 -19.07 -14.54 -11.46
CA LEU A 65 -19.37 -15.44 -10.34
C LEU A 65 -20.73 -16.14 -10.54
N PRO A 66 -20.90 -17.38 -10.06
CA PRO A 66 -22.15 -18.11 -10.19
C PRO A 66 -23.30 -17.43 -9.43
N GLY A 67 -24.53 -17.74 -9.83
CA GLY A 67 -25.76 -17.12 -9.34
C GLY A 67 -26.44 -16.19 -10.36
N ARG A 68 -27.17 -15.18 -9.87
CA ARG A 68 -27.98 -14.30 -10.72
C ARG A 68 -27.09 -13.46 -11.65
N PRO A 69 -27.38 -13.40 -12.98
CA PRO A 69 -26.59 -12.59 -13.91
C PRO A 69 -26.69 -11.10 -13.55
N VAL A 70 -25.57 -10.40 -13.69
CA VAL A 70 -25.50 -8.95 -13.46
C VAL A 70 -26.13 -8.23 -14.67
N PRO A 71 -27.17 -7.39 -14.47
CA PRO A 71 -27.73 -6.60 -15.55
C PRO A 71 -26.69 -5.69 -16.19
N VAL A 72 -26.73 -5.52 -17.51
CA VAL A 72 -25.73 -4.73 -18.27
C VAL A 72 -25.57 -3.31 -17.72
N GLY A 73 -26.68 -2.65 -17.34
CA GLY A 73 -26.63 -1.31 -16.74
C GLY A 73 -25.88 -1.27 -15.40
N LEU A 74 -26.06 -2.29 -14.55
CA LEU A 74 -25.33 -2.39 -13.28
C LEU A 74 -23.85 -2.71 -13.52
N LEU A 75 -23.55 -3.59 -14.49
CA LEU A 75 -22.17 -3.89 -14.87
C LEU A 75 -21.43 -2.63 -15.34
N ALA A 76 -22.07 -1.79 -16.16
CA ALA A 76 -21.50 -0.52 -16.60
C ALA A 76 -21.20 0.40 -15.41
N VAL A 77 -22.10 0.50 -14.43
CA VAL A 77 -21.87 1.26 -13.19
C VAL A 77 -20.68 0.70 -12.41
N MET A 78 -20.59 -0.62 -12.23
CA MET A 78 -19.46 -1.24 -11.54
C MET A 78 -18.13 -0.96 -12.25
N VAL A 79 -18.11 -0.98 -13.59
CA VAL A 79 -16.93 -0.64 -14.39
C VAL A 79 -16.54 0.83 -14.20
N VAL A 80 -17.51 1.75 -14.21
CA VAL A 80 -17.24 3.17 -13.94
C VAL A 80 -16.63 3.34 -12.54
N VAL A 81 -17.19 2.67 -11.52
CA VAL A 81 -16.63 2.66 -10.17
C VAL A 81 -15.21 2.10 -10.16
N ALA A 82 -14.93 1.05 -10.91
CA ALA A 82 -13.60 0.44 -11.03
C ALA A 82 -12.53 1.35 -11.64
N LEU A 83 -12.93 2.33 -12.45
CA LEU A 83 -12.03 3.32 -13.03
C LEU A 83 -11.70 4.48 -12.07
N THR A 84 -12.54 4.72 -11.05
CA THR A 84 -12.39 5.84 -10.13
C THR A 84 -11.03 5.89 -9.41
N PRO A 85 -10.40 4.77 -8.99
CA PRO A 85 -9.07 4.82 -8.35
C PRO A 85 -7.97 5.37 -9.24
N ALA A 86 -8.06 5.20 -10.56
CA ALA A 86 -7.09 5.74 -11.50
C ALA A 86 -7.21 7.26 -11.67
N VAL A 87 -8.41 7.81 -11.46
CA VAL A 87 -8.71 9.24 -11.61
C VAL A 87 -8.48 9.99 -10.29
N ALA A 88 -9.03 9.45 -9.20
CA ALA A 88 -9.08 10.07 -7.87
C ALA A 88 -8.40 9.20 -6.79
N PRO A 89 -7.09 8.87 -6.91
CA PRO A 89 -6.44 7.90 -6.04
C PRO A 89 -6.31 8.32 -4.57
N ARG A 90 -6.51 9.61 -4.25
CA ARG A 90 -6.48 10.13 -2.87
C ARG A 90 -7.77 9.87 -2.09
N TRP A 91 -8.83 9.50 -2.79
CA TRP A 91 -10.12 9.17 -2.19
C TRP A 91 -10.13 7.68 -1.86
N PRO A 92 -11.03 7.21 -0.97
CA PRO A 92 -11.17 5.79 -0.64
C PRO A 92 -11.82 4.97 -1.77
N THR A 93 -11.54 5.31 -3.03
CA THR A 93 -12.13 4.70 -4.23
C THR A 93 -11.74 3.23 -4.39
N THR A 94 -10.53 2.82 -3.99
CA THR A 94 -10.17 1.39 -3.99
C THR A 94 -11.00 0.60 -2.99
N ALA A 95 -11.26 1.16 -1.81
CA ALA A 95 -12.14 0.53 -0.83
C ALA A 95 -13.58 0.40 -1.37
N LEU A 96 -14.07 1.39 -2.13
CA LEU A 96 -15.37 1.30 -2.81
C LEU A 96 -15.42 0.15 -3.83
N VAL A 97 -14.37 -0.03 -4.63
CA VAL A 97 -14.30 -1.17 -5.58
C VAL A 97 -14.29 -2.50 -4.83
N VAL A 98 -13.50 -2.61 -3.75
CA VAL A 98 -13.46 -3.81 -2.91
C VAL A 98 -14.82 -4.09 -2.27
N LEU A 99 -15.54 -3.05 -1.82
CA LEU A 99 -16.89 -3.20 -1.28
C LEU A 99 -17.86 -3.73 -2.34
N VAL A 100 -17.85 -3.17 -3.54
CA VAL A 100 -18.70 -3.61 -4.66
C VAL A 100 -18.41 -5.08 -5.02
N VAL A 101 -17.13 -5.46 -5.11
CA VAL A 101 -16.71 -6.84 -5.35
C VAL A 101 -17.11 -7.76 -4.20
N GLY A 102 -16.91 -7.32 -2.95
CA GLY A 102 -17.27 -8.07 -1.74
C GLY A 102 -18.77 -8.34 -1.64
N VAL A 103 -19.61 -7.34 -1.92
CA VAL A 103 -21.07 -7.50 -2.01
C VAL A 103 -21.42 -8.51 -3.10
N ARG A 104 -20.79 -8.42 -4.28
CA ARG A 104 -21.05 -9.35 -5.37
C ARG A 104 -20.65 -10.79 -5.03
N VAL A 105 -19.54 -10.98 -4.32
CA VAL A 105 -19.10 -12.28 -3.79
C VAL A 105 -20.08 -12.80 -2.75
N ALA A 106 -20.55 -11.96 -1.83
CA ALA A 106 -21.49 -12.35 -0.78
C ALA A 106 -22.87 -12.76 -1.32
N LEU A 107 -23.30 -12.18 -2.45
CA LEU A 107 -24.55 -12.51 -3.14
C LEU A 107 -24.39 -13.64 -4.17
N ALA A 108 -23.17 -14.09 -4.44
CA ALA A 108 -22.90 -15.19 -5.36
C ALA A 108 -23.20 -16.54 -4.73
N GLU A 109 -23.43 -17.54 -5.58
CA GLU A 109 -23.23 -18.92 -5.17
C GLU A 109 -21.74 -19.18 -4.87
N PRO A 110 -21.39 -20.23 -4.10
CA PRO A 110 -20.02 -20.55 -3.75
C PRO A 110 -19.13 -20.66 -5.00
N PRO A 111 -18.15 -19.76 -5.18
CA PRO A 111 -17.27 -19.81 -6.34
C PRO A 111 -16.25 -20.94 -6.22
N SER A 112 -15.69 -21.35 -7.36
CA SER A 112 -14.57 -22.29 -7.33
C SER A 112 -13.38 -21.69 -6.54
N PRO A 113 -12.60 -22.53 -5.83
CA PRO A 113 -11.46 -22.04 -5.05
C PRO A 113 -10.45 -21.24 -5.89
N LEU A 114 -10.27 -21.64 -7.15
CA LEU A 114 -9.40 -20.93 -8.10
C LEU A 114 -9.91 -19.52 -8.43
N LEU A 115 -11.22 -19.36 -8.64
CA LEU A 115 -11.83 -18.07 -8.93
C LEU A 115 -11.75 -17.13 -7.72
N LEU A 116 -11.95 -17.67 -6.51
CA LEU A 116 -11.78 -16.93 -5.26
C LEU A 116 -10.32 -16.50 -5.05
N ALA A 117 -9.36 -17.40 -5.28
CA ALA A 117 -7.94 -17.08 -5.19
C ALA A 117 -7.51 -16.00 -6.20
N LEU A 118 -8.07 -16.04 -7.42
CA LEU A 118 -7.87 -14.99 -8.43
C LEU A 118 -8.45 -13.65 -7.97
N LEU A 119 -9.67 -13.61 -7.42
CA LEU A 119 -10.27 -12.39 -6.90
C LEU A 119 -9.47 -11.79 -5.75
N VAL A 120 -9.00 -12.61 -4.82
CA VAL A 120 -8.13 -12.18 -3.71
C VAL A 120 -6.82 -11.60 -4.26
N LEU A 121 -6.25 -12.23 -5.30
CA LEU A 121 -5.06 -11.72 -5.97
C LEU A 121 -5.30 -10.34 -6.58
N LEU A 122 -6.36 -10.19 -7.36
CA LEU A 122 -6.72 -8.96 -8.04
C LEU A 122 -7.04 -7.83 -7.06
N VAL A 123 -7.82 -8.10 -6.00
CA VAL A 123 -8.12 -7.13 -4.94
C VAL A 123 -6.86 -6.64 -4.24
N HIS A 124 -5.93 -7.54 -3.92
CA HIS A 124 -4.68 -7.15 -3.28
C HIS A 124 -3.81 -6.28 -4.21
N VAL A 125 -3.68 -6.66 -5.47
CA VAL A 125 -2.96 -5.86 -6.48
C VAL A 125 -3.62 -4.49 -6.64
N LEU A 126 -4.96 -4.43 -6.68
CA LEU A 126 -5.72 -3.19 -6.76
C LEU A 126 -5.45 -2.27 -5.57
N LEU A 127 -5.56 -2.78 -4.34
CA LEU A 127 -5.31 -2.03 -3.12
C LEU A 127 -3.87 -1.50 -3.08
N ARG A 128 -2.92 -2.34 -3.47
CA ARG A 128 -1.51 -1.98 -3.50
C ARG A 128 -1.20 -0.91 -4.53
N LEU A 129 -1.64 -1.09 -5.77
CA LEU A 129 -1.48 -0.08 -6.82
C LEU A 129 -2.20 1.22 -6.46
N GLY A 130 -3.35 1.14 -5.79
CA GLY A 130 -4.09 2.30 -5.30
C GLY A 130 -3.31 3.08 -4.23
N ALA A 131 -2.71 2.38 -3.27
CA ALA A 131 -1.86 2.99 -2.25
C ALA A 131 -0.66 3.72 -2.89
N VAL A 132 0.03 3.09 -3.84
CA VAL A 132 1.11 3.75 -4.60
C VAL A 132 0.58 4.96 -5.36
N ALA A 133 -0.55 4.81 -6.08
CA ALA A 133 -1.13 5.89 -6.87
C ALA A 133 -1.53 7.10 -6.02
N ALA A 134 -2.01 6.89 -4.78
CA ALA A 134 -2.41 7.95 -3.85
C ALA A 134 -1.25 8.90 -3.49
N HIS A 135 -0.04 8.36 -3.44
CA HIS A 135 1.19 9.11 -3.14
C HIS A 135 1.83 9.74 -4.39
N THR A 136 1.31 9.46 -5.59
CA THR A 136 1.88 9.96 -6.86
C THR A 136 1.04 11.08 -7.47
N ALA A 137 1.67 12.20 -7.81
CA ALA A 137 1.00 13.23 -8.61
C ALA A 137 0.99 12.83 -10.09
N TRP A 138 0.09 13.41 -10.88
CA TRP A 138 -0.07 13.06 -12.30
C TRP A 138 1.22 13.13 -13.14
N ARG A 139 2.13 14.05 -12.78
CA ARG A 139 3.40 14.28 -13.48
C ARG A 139 4.60 13.58 -12.84
N THR A 140 4.43 12.84 -11.73
CA THR A 140 5.56 12.17 -11.08
C THR A 140 6.00 10.95 -11.87
N ARG A 141 7.31 10.70 -11.82
CA ARG A 141 7.92 9.44 -12.26
C ARG A 141 8.28 8.63 -11.03
N VAL A 142 7.92 7.35 -11.02
CA VAL A 142 8.16 6.44 -9.90
C VAL A 142 9.30 5.51 -10.28
N GLU A 143 10.30 5.40 -9.43
CA GLU A 143 11.39 4.45 -9.64
C GLU A 143 10.92 3.01 -9.45
N VAL A 144 11.31 2.14 -10.38
CA VAL A 144 10.94 0.72 -10.35
C VAL A 144 11.49 0.02 -9.11
N ALA A 145 12.68 0.42 -8.64
CA ALA A 145 13.31 -0.16 -7.47
C ALA A 145 12.44 -0.01 -6.21
N VAL A 146 11.80 1.14 -6.02
CA VAL A 146 10.88 1.40 -4.91
C VAL A 146 9.65 0.48 -4.98
N LEU A 147 9.11 0.28 -6.18
CA LEU A 147 7.98 -0.64 -6.38
C LEU A 147 8.34 -2.10 -6.08
N LEU A 148 9.58 -2.50 -6.37
CA LEU A 148 10.06 -3.87 -6.18
C LEU A 148 10.45 -4.16 -4.73
N ASP A 149 10.93 -3.19 -3.97
CA ASP A 149 11.32 -3.40 -2.57
C ASP A 149 10.08 -3.67 -1.69
N ASP A 150 9.04 -2.84 -1.86
CA ASP A 150 7.69 -3.12 -1.30
C ASP A 150 7.09 -4.43 -1.87
N GLY A 151 7.62 -4.89 -3.02
CA GLY A 151 7.25 -6.09 -3.77
C GLY A 151 7.23 -7.34 -2.92
N ARG A 152 8.34 -7.58 -2.22
CA ARG A 152 8.63 -8.85 -1.58
C ARG A 152 7.78 -9.09 -0.34
N ALA A 153 7.60 -8.06 0.49
CA ALA A 153 6.74 -8.14 1.67
C ALA A 153 5.28 -8.41 1.27
N ALA A 154 4.80 -7.72 0.23
CA ALA A 154 3.46 -7.95 -0.31
C ALA A 154 3.32 -9.35 -0.93
N LEU A 155 4.32 -9.89 -1.62
CA LEU A 155 4.30 -11.26 -2.12
C LEU A 155 4.14 -12.29 -1.00
N GLY A 156 4.81 -12.08 0.14
CA GLY A 156 4.62 -12.94 1.32
C GLY A 156 3.18 -12.91 1.84
N ALA A 157 2.61 -11.71 2.00
CA ALA A 157 1.21 -11.54 2.41
C ALA A 157 0.22 -12.13 1.38
N GLN A 158 0.54 -12.01 0.10
CA GLN A 158 -0.23 -12.53 -1.02
C GLN A 158 -0.28 -14.05 -1.01
N LEU A 159 0.86 -14.72 -0.82
CA LEU A 159 0.93 -16.17 -0.72
C LEU A 159 0.13 -16.68 0.48
N GLY A 160 0.22 -16.00 1.63
CA GLY A 160 -0.61 -16.28 2.80
C GLY A 160 -2.10 -16.16 2.48
N ALA A 161 -2.53 -15.00 1.94
CA ALA A 161 -3.91 -14.75 1.56
C ALA A 161 -4.45 -15.76 0.55
N GLN A 162 -3.64 -16.17 -0.42
CA GLN A 162 -4.02 -17.21 -1.38
C GLN A 162 -4.14 -18.59 -0.74
N ALA A 163 -3.20 -18.98 0.12
CA ALA A 163 -3.29 -20.26 0.84
C ALA A 163 -4.60 -20.32 1.64
N LEU A 164 -4.99 -19.23 2.30
CA LEU A 164 -6.24 -19.13 3.05
C LEU A 164 -7.47 -19.13 2.16
N ALA A 165 -7.44 -18.44 1.03
CA ALA A 165 -8.54 -18.45 0.08
C ALA A 165 -8.78 -19.87 -0.47
N LEU A 166 -7.71 -20.62 -0.72
CA LEU A 166 -7.78 -22.02 -1.14
C LEU A 166 -8.30 -22.92 -0.02
N VAL A 167 -7.81 -22.75 1.23
CA VAL A 167 -8.33 -23.49 2.39
C VAL A 167 -9.81 -23.18 2.61
N ALA A 168 -10.21 -21.92 2.60
CA ALA A 168 -11.61 -21.50 2.75
C ALA A 168 -12.49 -22.07 1.62
N GLY A 169 -12.00 -22.05 0.37
CA GLY A 169 -12.70 -22.64 -0.76
C GLY A 169 -12.82 -24.17 -0.65
N ALA A 170 -11.77 -24.85 -0.20
CA ALA A 170 -11.80 -26.29 0.04
C ALA A 170 -12.76 -26.66 1.19
N VAL A 171 -12.80 -25.85 2.25
CA VAL A 171 -13.74 -26.01 3.37
C VAL A 171 -15.18 -25.76 2.91
N ALA A 172 -15.44 -24.75 2.09
CA ALA A 172 -16.77 -24.47 1.56
C ALA A 172 -17.29 -25.57 0.62
N ALA A 173 -16.37 -26.28 -0.06
CA ALA A 173 -16.69 -27.42 -0.92
C ALA A 173 -16.87 -28.75 -0.17
N GLY A 174 -16.43 -28.83 1.11
CA GLY A 174 -16.54 -30.02 1.95
C GLY A 174 -17.67 -29.93 2.97
N THR A 175 -18.47 -30.99 3.11
CA THR A 175 -19.59 -31.09 4.08
C THR A 175 -19.12 -31.41 5.51
N VAL A 176 -18.19 -30.63 6.11
CA VAL A 176 -17.53 -31.03 7.38
C VAL A 176 -17.62 -29.96 8.50
N ASP A 177 -17.87 -30.45 9.71
CA ASP A 177 -18.30 -29.83 10.99
C ASP A 177 -17.70 -28.49 11.47
N ASP A 178 -18.43 -27.86 12.40
CA ASP A 178 -18.22 -26.56 13.07
C ASP A 178 -16.81 -26.28 13.62
N ALA A 179 -16.00 -27.29 13.91
CA ALA A 179 -14.61 -27.13 14.36
C ALA A 179 -13.73 -26.42 13.30
N TRP A 180 -14.02 -26.62 12.02
CA TRP A 180 -13.27 -26.00 10.92
C TRP A 180 -13.67 -24.55 10.67
N ARG A 181 -14.93 -24.17 10.96
CA ARG A 181 -15.37 -22.77 10.99
C ARG A 181 -14.62 -21.98 12.04
N LEU A 182 -14.41 -22.56 13.22
CA LEU A 182 -13.61 -21.97 14.29
C LEU A 182 -12.15 -21.77 13.85
N ALA A 183 -11.55 -22.76 13.19
CA ALA A 183 -10.19 -22.64 12.65
C ALA A 183 -10.08 -21.54 11.58
N GLY A 184 -11.06 -21.42 10.68
CA GLY A 184 -11.13 -20.34 9.70
C GLY A 184 -11.27 -18.95 10.33
N LEU A 185 -12.08 -18.83 11.39
CA LEU A 185 -12.28 -17.58 12.12
C LEU A 185 -11.01 -17.18 12.90
N VAL A 186 -10.33 -18.15 13.53
CA VAL A 186 -9.03 -17.95 14.19
C VAL A 186 -7.98 -17.51 13.18
N ALA A 187 -7.94 -18.12 11.99
CA ALA A 187 -7.03 -17.69 10.92
C ALA A 187 -7.29 -16.23 10.53
N VAL A 188 -8.54 -15.85 10.22
CA VAL A 188 -8.93 -14.47 9.87
C VAL A 188 -8.52 -13.49 10.97
N VAL A 189 -8.72 -13.82 12.24
CA VAL A 189 -8.33 -12.99 13.38
C VAL A 189 -6.81 -12.84 13.47
N VAL A 190 -6.06 -13.95 13.43
CA VAL A 190 -4.59 -13.93 13.49
C VAL A 190 -4.00 -13.09 12.35
N LEU A 191 -4.58 -13.17 11.16
CA LEU A 191 -4.12 -12.40 10.00
C LEU A 191 -4.51 -10.94 10.05
N SER A 192 -5.69 -10.63 10.58
CA SER A 192 -6.10 -9.25 10.84
C SER A 192 -5.14 -8.61 11.85
N VAL A 193 -4.75 -9.36 12.88
CA VAL A 193 -3.73 -8.94 13.86
C VAL A 193 -2.37 -8.76 13.18
N LEU A 194 -1.91 -9.71 12.35
CA LEU A 194 -0.65 -9.59 11.60
C LEU A 194 -0.65 -8.41 10.62
N ALA A 195 -1.78 -8.11 9.98
CA ALA A 195 -1.94 -6.96 9.10
C ALA A 195 -1.98 -5.62 9.87
N LEU A 196 -2.37 -5.65 11.14
CA LEU A 196 -2.31 -4.52 12.07
C LEU A 196 -0.95 -4.37 12.74
N LEU A 197 -0.05 -5.37 12.65
CA LEU A 197 1.29 -5.22 13.17
C LEU A 197 2.01 -4.11 12.38
N PRO A 198 2.62 -3.13 13.08
CA PRO A 198 3.27 -2.02 12.42
C PRO A 198 4.40 -2.54 11.52
N PRO A 199 4.57 -1.95 10.32
CA PRO A 199 5.62 -2.37 9.40
C PRO A 199 6.97 -2.32 10.12
N VAL A 200 7.75 -3.39 9.92
CA VAL A 200 9.14 -3.51 10.41
C VAL A 200 9.84 -2.19 10.15
N ARG A 201 10.42 -1.61 11.21
CA ARG A 201 10.90 -0.23 11.24
C ARG A 201 11.59 0.12 9.92
N PRO A 202 11.19 1.25 9.29
CA PRO A 202 11.75 1.63 8.02
C PRO A 202 13.28 1.73 8.13
N TRP A 203 13.99 1.38 7.06
CA TRP A 203 15.44 1.21 7.05
C TRP A 203 16.22 2.43 7.60
N TRP A 204 15.65 3.64 7.53
CA TRP A 204 16.23 4.85 8.12
C TRP A 204 16.17 4.91 9.65
N GLN A 205 15.42 4.02 10.30
CA GLN A 205 15.39 3.83 11.75
C GLN A 205 16.26 2.68 12.24
N ARG A 206 16.90 1.90 11.35
CA ARG A 206 17.90 0.92 11.76
C ARG A 206 19.12 1.67 12.27
N ARG A 207 19.41 1.54 13.56
CA ARG A 207 20.67 2.06 14.10
C ARG A 207 21.81 1.21 13.54
N PRO A 208 22.97 1.81 13.23
CA PRO A 208 24.16 1.01 12.93
C PRO A 208 24.48 0.19 14.19
N GLY A 209 24.28 -1.13 14.15
CA GLY A 209 24.59 -2.04 15.26
C GLY A 209 23.55 -3.13 15.58
N ASP A 210 22.37 -3.11 14.95
CA ASP A 210 21.45 -4.25 14.89
C ASP A 210 21.78 -5.17 13.70
#